data_AF-A0A2A2GS62-F1
#
_entry.id   AF-A0A2A2GS62-F1
#
_cell.length_a   1.000
_cell.length_b   1.000
_cell.length_c   1.000
_cell.angle_alpha   90.00
_cell.angle_beta   90.00
_cell.angle_gamma   90.00
#
_symmetry.space_group_name_H-M   'P 1'
#
loop_
_entity.id
_entity.type
_entity.pdbx_description
1 polymer ?
#
loop_
_entity_poly.entity_id
_entity_poly.type
_entity_poly.pdbx_seq_one_letter_code
_entity_poly.pdbx_strand_id
1 'polypeptide(L)' 'MYFSYGEDTTRLQGDSRHTQDVNLHIITQGYSNGEEVEVLIKTSNDKFNLQGKINNNEAILYDIFKDRYIAIGEVEVYV' A
#
# COMPACT_ATOMS: atom_id res chain seq x y z
N MET A 1 5.14 5.28 -6.32
CA MET A 1 4.56 4.68 -5.10
C MET A 1 4.87 5.58 -3.91
N TYR A 2 3.95 5.73 -2.98
CA TYR A 2 4.17 6.41 -1.69
C TYR A 2 3.20 5.87 -0.64
N PHE A 3 3.49 6.15 0.63
CA PHE A 3 2.59 5.83 1.73
C PHE A 3 1.84 7.07 2.21
N SER A 4 0.64 6.87 2.72
CA SER A 4 -0.14 7.88 3.43
C SER A 4 -0.72 7.28 4.71
N TYR A 5 -1.38 8.11 5.53
CA TYR A 5 -2.07 7.63 6.72
C TYR A 5 -3.41 8.34 6.93
N GLY A 6 -4.30 7.66 7.66
CA GLY A 6 -5.63 8.14 8.00
C GLY A 6 -6.60 8.16 6.81
N GLU A 7 -7.85 8.49 7.09
CA GLU A 7 -8.92 8.56 6.09
C GLU A 7 -8.68 9.68 5.06
N ASP A 8 -8.05 10.78 5.47
CA ASP A 8 -7.70 11.91 4.60
C ASP A 8 -6.52 11.60 3.67
N THR A 9 -5.91 10.40 3.76
CA THR A 9 -4.75 9.99 2.96
C THR A 9 -3.58 10.98 3.07
N THR A 10 -3.28 11.43 4.30
CA THR A 10 -2.19 12.39 4.53
C THR A 10 -0.86 11.74 4.16
N ARG A 11 -0.19 12.27 3.14
CA ARG A 11 1.04 11.68 2.61
C ARG A 11 2.15 11.67 3.66
N LEU A 12 2.78 10.51 3.83
CA LEU A 12 3.96 10.36 4.69
C LEU A 12 5.18 11.04 4.05
N GLN A 13 5.82 11.93 4.82
CA GLN A 13 6.98 12.72 4.41
C GLN A 13 8.31 12.14 4.95
N GLY A 14 8.26 11.11 5.79
CA GLY A 14 9.40 10.51 6.46
C GLY A 14 8.95 9.36 7.36
N ASP A 15 9.65 9.16 8.47
CA ASP A 15 9.31 8.10 9.43
C ASP A 15 7.93 8.31 10.06
N SER A 16 7.17 7.23 10.19
CA SER A 16 5.86 7.22 10.81
C SER A 16 5.79 6.22 11.95
N ARG A 17 5.12 6.59 13.05
CA ARG A 17 4.72 5.67 14.12
C ARG A 17 3.29 5.17 13.95
N HIS A 18 2.58 5.66 12.94
CA HIS A 18 1.23 5.24 12.59
C HIS A 18 1.36 3.93 11.82
N THR A 19 0.93 2.82 12.42
CA THR A 19 1.02 1.48 11.81
C THR A 19 -0.34 0.90 11.44
N GLN A 20 -1.44 1.38 12.03
CA GLN A 20 -2.76 0.78 11.85
C GLN A 20 -3.56 1.37 10.70
N ASP A 21 -3.27 2.60 10.33
CA ASP A 21 -4.01 3.40 9.35
C ASP A 21 -3.12 3.81 8.16
N VAL A 22 -2.10 3.00 7.85
CA VAL A 22 -1.18 3.24 6.73
C VAL A 22 -1.84 2.78 5.43
N ASN A 23 -1.83 3.65 4.43
CA ASN A 23 -2.29 3.35 3.08
C ASN A 23 -1.11 3.31 2.11
N LEU A 24 -1.23 2.53 1.04
CA LEU A 24 -0.26 2.43 -0.05
C LEU A 24 -0.86 2.95 -1.35
N HIS A 25 -0.19 3.93 -1.94
CA HIS A 25 -0.54 4.53 -3.21
C HIS A 25 0.38 4.02 -4.32
N ILE A 26 -0.21 3.40 -5.34
CA ILE A 26 0.48 2.84 -6.49
C ILE A 26 0.06 3.64 -7.72
N ILE A 27 0.94 4.56 -8.13
CA ILE A 27 0.77 5.31 -9.37
C ILE A 27 1.19 4.42 -10.54
N THR A 28 0.27 4.22 -11.48
CA THR A 28 0.47 3.41 -12.68
C THR A 28 0.44 4.27 -13.94
N GLN A 29 0.98 3.74 -15.04
CA GLN A 29 0.89 4.37 -16.36
C GLN A 29 0.59 3.28 -17.38
N GLY A 30 -0.34 3.56 -18.29
CA GLY A 30 -0.75 2.59 -19.31
C GLY A 30 -1.79 1.56 -18.85
N TYR A 31 -2.25 1.64 -17.61
CA TYR A 31 -3.36 0.83 -17.10
C TYR A 31 -4.69 1.56 -17.28
N SER A 32 -5.73 0.78 -17.58
CA SER A 32 -7.11 1.22 -17.69
C SER A 32 -7.80 1.21 -16.33
N ASN A 33 -8.80 2.08 -16.17
CA ASN A 33 -9.65 2.05 -14.98
C ASN A 33 -10.35 0.70 -14.85
N GLY A 34 -10.31 0.14 -13.64
CA GLY A 34 -10.87 -1.17 -13.32
C GLY A 34 -9.89 -2.33 -13.45
N GLU A 35 -8.71 -2.14 -14.05
CA GLU A 35 -7.63 -3.14 -13.99
C GLU A 35 -7.13 -3.33 -12.56
N GLU A 36 -6.56 -4.49 -12.28
CA GLU A 36 -6.16 -4.90 -10.94
C GLU A 36 -4.64 -4.98 -10.83
N VAL A 37 -4.11 -4.48 -9.73
CA VAL A 37 -2.70 -4.63 -9.35
C VAL A 37 -2.63 -5.44 -8.08
N GLU A 38 -1.76 -6.45 -8.08
CA GLU A 38 -1.45 -7.26 -6.91
C GLU A 38 -0.09 -6.84 -6.34
N VAL A 39 -0.02 -6.69 -5.02
CA VAL A 39 1.19 -6.31 -4.29
C VAL A 39 1.51 -7.35 -3.26
N LEU A 40 2.75 -7.86 -3.28
CA LEU A 40 3.28 -8.75 -2.27
C LEU A 40 4.06 -7.94 -1.22
N ILE A 41 3.49 -7.82 -0.03
CA ILE A 41 4.18 -7.23 1.11
C ILE A 41 5.02 -8.30 1.80
N LYS A 42 6.30 -8.01 2.02
CA LYS A 42 7.23 -8.86 2.76
C LYS A 42 7.62 -8.17 4.07
N THR A 43 7.54 -8.90 5.16
CA THR A 43 8.00 -8.43 6.46
C THR A 43 9.03 -9.41 7.01
N SER A 44 9.72 -9.01 8.07
CA SER A 44 10.69 -9.88 8.75
C SER A 44 10.09 -11.22 9.22
N ASN A 45 8.78 -11.27 9.45
CA ASN A 45 8.08 -12.39 10.09
C ASN A 45 6.87 -12.91 9.30
N ASP A 46 6.47 -12.27 8.20
CA ASP A 46 5.25 -12.60 7.44
C ASP A 46 5.37 -12.14 5.98
N LYS A 47 4.52 -12.69 5.10
CA LYS A 47 4.32 -12.20 3.74
C LYS A 47 2.85 -12.32 3.34
N PHE A 48 2.33 -11.34 2.63
CA PHE A 48 0.92 -11.34 2.23
C PHE A 48 0.67 -10.50 0.99
N ASN A 49 -0.38 -10.86 0.25
CA ASN A 49 -0.78 -10.16 -0.95
C ASN A 49 -1.94 -9.20 -0.65
N LEU A 50 -1.93 -8.07 -1.35
CA LEU A 50 -3.02 -7.11 -1.41
C LEU A 50 -3.36 -6.86 -2.88
N GLN A 51 -4.62 -6.57 -3.14
CA GLN A 51 -5.10 -6.27 -4.49
C GLN A 51 -5.85 -4.96 -4.51
N GLY A 52 -5.61 -4.15 -5.55
CA GLY A 52 -6.19 -2.83 -5.70
C GLY A 52 -6.61 -2.59 -7.15
N LYS A 53 -7.76 -1.96 -7.31
CA LYS A 53 -8.24 -1.55 -8.64
C LYS A 53 -7.66 -0.20 -9.02
N ILE A 54 -7.20 -0.09 -10.26
CA ILE A 54 -6.77 1.16 -10.85
C ILE A 54 -7.97 2.06 -11.08
N ASN A 55 -7.86 3.29 -10.60
CA ASN A 55 -8.78 4.37 -10.91
C ASN A 55 -7.97 5.65 -11.10
N ASN A 56 -8.12 6.30 -12.25
CA ASN A 56 -7.39 7.52 -12.61
C ASN A 56 -5.86 7.37 -12.44
N ASN A 57 -5.30 6.27 -12.96
CA ASN A 57 -3.87 5.95 -12.90
C ASN A 57 -3.32 5.71 -11.47
N GLU A 58 -4.17 5.41 -10.50
CA GLU A 58 -3.76 5.10 -9.13
C GLU A 58 -4.58 3.93 -8.57
N ALA A 59 -3.91 3.03 -7.86
CA ALA A 59 -4.56 2.14 -6.89
C ALA A 59 -4.19 2.59 -5.48
N ILE A 60 -5.19 2.68 -4.61
CA ILE A 60 -5.02 2.97 -3.19
C ILE A 60 -5.44 1.74 -2.40
N LEU A 61 -4.49 1.19 -1.65
CA LEU A 61 -4.72 0.11 -0.70
C LEU A 61 -4.76 0.72 0.69
N TYR A 62 -5.89 0.62 1.38
CA TYR A 62 -6.06 1.21 2.72
C TYR A 62 -5.65 0.24 3.81
N ASP A 63 -5.22 0.78 4.95
CA ASP A 63 -5.01 0.01 6.18
C ASP A 63 -4.13 -1.24 5.98
N ILE A 64 -3.05 -1.12 5.19
CA ILE A 64 -2.31 -2.27 4.62
C ILE A 64 -1.64 -3.16 5.67
N PHE A 65 -1.50 -2.68 6.90
CA PHE A 65 -0.90 -3.39 8.02
C PHE A 65 -1.86 -3.62 9.18
N LYS A 66 -3.14 -3.27 9.01
CA LYS A 66 -4.16 -3.44 10.05
C LYS A 66 -4.27 -4.91 10.44
N ASP A 67 -4.41 -5.12 11.75
CA ASP A 67 -4.47 -6.44 12.38
C ASP A 67 -3.22 -7.31 12.17
N ARG A 68 -2.09 -6.73 11.74
CA ARG A 68 -0.82 -7.44 11.58
C ARG A 68 0.23 -6.95 12.55
N TYR A 69 0.92 -7.89 13.17
CA TYR A 69 2.13 -7.60 13.95
C TYR A 69 3.34 -7.60 13.02
N ILE A 70 3.92 -6.41 12.80
CA ILE A 70 5.08 -6.21 11.92
C ILE A 70 6.25 -5.71 12.76
N ALA A 71 7.34 -6.49 12.80
CA ALA A 71 8.55 -6.08 13.50
C ALA A 71 9.40 -5.14 12.63
N ILE A 72 9.61 -5.48 11.36
CA ILE A 72 10.28 -4.69 10.31
C ILE A 72 9.66 -5.09 8.96
N GLY A 73 9.49 -4.16 8.00
CA GLY A 73 8.84 -4.43 6.71
C GLY A 73 9.55 -3.82 5.50
N GLU A 74 9.50 -4.51 4.36
CA GLU A 74 9.91 -4.03 3.03
C GLU A 74 8.76 -4.30 2.03
N VAL A 75 8.39 -3.31 1.22
CA VAL A 75 7.28 -3.45 0.26
C VAL A 75 7.83 -3.55 -1.16
N GLU A 76 7.54 -4.67 -1.82
CA GLU A 76 7.85 -4.92 -3.22
C GLU A 76 6.56 -4.97 -4.05
N VAL A 77 6.53 -4.26 -5.18
CA VAL A 77 5.37 -4.24 -6.09
C VAL A 77 5.73 -4.97 -7.37
N TYR A 78 4.87 -5.91 -7.76
CA TYR A 78 4.97 -6.65 -9.01
C TYR A 78 3.81 -6.17 -9.89
N VAL A 79 4.14 -5.62 -11.07
CA VAL A 79 3.19 -5.02 -12.03
C VAL A 79 3.19 -5.79 -13.34
#